data_AF-A0A0H5CK47-F1
#
_entry.id   AF-A0A0H5CK47-F1
#
_cell.length_a   1.000
_cell.length_b   1.000
_cell.length_c   1.000
_cell.angle_alpha   90.00
_cell.angle_beta   90.00
_cell.angle_gamma   90.00
#
_symmetry.space_group_name_H-M   'P 1'
#
loop_
_entity.id
_entity.type
_entity.pdbx_description
1 polymer ?
#
loop_
_entity_poly.entity_id
_entity_poly.type
_entity_poly.pdbx_seq_one_letter_code
_entity_poly.pdbx_strand_id
1 'polypeptide(L)'
;MTKRWLIGLAAVLGAVALGWLLFGPAVAWLAGGDLDQLGPKERLDAISAIRGQLTTVLSAFVVAGGLVYTARKFALDRDKQFTDRFNAAVDHLGAADATVRAGGVRALDRIMFDSPRDRSRVRETLTDFLRQHTSAAEPDAVRTRGDLRAAVSALREAPPRKVEDTPLDLRGVRLAGASLTGIALPHSRLDQADLTESNLTDADLDSARLDGATLSDAVAARTRMRSASLRRAVLAGTDLTGADCSLADLTEADLRLATLRDTVLTNAVLVNTDLRGTDLSGAIGLTAEQIRRAKLDERTKMPAGIDHPLSARP
;
A
#
# COMPACT_ATOMS: atom_id res chain seq x y z
N MET A 1 37.89 23.83 4.50
CA MET A 1 37.36 23.14 3.30
C MET A 1 38.37 22.99 2.14
N THR A 2 39.59 23.53 2.22
CA THR A 2 40.49 23.71 1.06
C THR A 2 41.48 22.57 0.74
N LYS A 3 41.71 21.58 1.62
CA LYS A 3 42.73 20.53 1.40
C LYS A 3 42.25 19.27 0.65
N ARG A 4 40.94 18.97 0.63
CA ARG A 4 40.42 17.73 0.03
C ARG A 4 40.46 17.75 -1.51
N TRP A 5 40.38 18.93 -2.12
CA TRP A 5 40.47 19.09 -3.58
C TRP A 5 41.90 18.92 -4.11
N LEU A 6 42.92 19.35 -3.36
CA LEU A 6 44.34 19.17 -3.72
C LEU A 6 44.75 17.69 -3.75
N ILE A 7 44.24 16.87 -2.83
CA ILE A 7 44.49 15.43 -2.80
C ILE A 7 43.82 14.75 -4.01
N GLY A 8 42.60 15.18 -4.36
CA GLY A 8 41.92 14.71 -5.57
C GLY A 8 42.67 15.08 -6.86
N LEU A 9 43.17 16.31 -6.95
CA LEU A 9 43.95 16.78 -8.10
C LEU A 9 45.27 16.01 -8.26
N ALA A 10 46.00 15.80 -7.17
CA ALA A 10 47.25 15.03 -7.19
C ALA A 10 47.03 13.56 -7.56
N ALA A 11 45.94 12.93 -7.10
CA ALA A 11 45.58 11.57 -7.45
C ALA A 11 45.22 11.42 -8.95
N VAL A 12 44.50 12.40 -9.52
CA VAL A 12 44.18 12.42 -10.95
C VAL A 12 45.45 12.61 -11.79
N LEU A 13 46.31 13.56 -11.42
CA LEU A 13 47.59 13.78 -12.12
C LEU A 13 48.51 12.55 -12.03
N GLY A 14 48.55 11.89 -10.88
CA GLY A 14 49.30 10.65 -10.68
C GLY A 14 48.77 9.51 -11.55
N ALA A 15 47.44 9.34 -11.66
CA ALA A 15 46.83 8.33 -12.51
C ALA A 15 47.07 8.60 -14.01
N VAL A 16 47.04 9.86 -14.43
CA VAL A 16 47.37 10.26 -15.81
C VAL A 16 48.84 9.99 -16.13
N ALA A 17 49.75 10.36 -15.24
CA ALA A 17 51.19 10.12 -15.41
C ALA A 17 51.52 8.62 -15.43
N LEU A 18 50.90 7.83 -14.55
CA LEU A 18 51.07 6.38 -14.50
C LEU A 18 50.51 5.71 -15.75
N GLY A 19 49.35 6.15 -16.25
CA GLY A 19 48.81 5.73 -17.53
C GLY A 19 49.80 5.99 -18.65
N TRP A 20 50.31 7.23 -18.76
CA TRP A 20 51.29 7.61 -19.78
C TRP A 20 52.55 6.73 -19.78
N LEU A 21 53.04 6.38 -18.59
CA LEU A 21 54.25 5.57 -18.39
C LEU A 21 54.01 4.08 -18.70
N LEU A 22 52.81 3.56 -18.44
CA LEU A 22 52.41 2.18 -18.73
C LEU A 22 52.00 1.96 -20.19
N PHE A 23 51.51 2.99 -20.89
CA PHE A 23 51.08 2.87 -22.29
C PHE A 23 52.25 2.75 -23.28
N GLY A 24 53.45 3.25 -22.95
CA GLY A 24 54.64 3.10 -23.80
C GLY A 24 54.98 1.63 -24.09
N PRO A 25 55.19 0.80 -23.05
CA PRO A 25 55.42 -0.64 -23.19
C PRO A 25 54.24 -1.40 -23.79
N ALA A 26 53.00 -1.03 -23.44
CA ALA A 26 51.79 -1.73 -23.90
C ALA A 26 51.57 -1.55 -25.41
N VAL A 27 51.82 -0.37 -25.97
CA VAL A 27 51.72 -0.11 -27.42
C VAL A 27 52.81 -0.86 -28.18
N ALA A 28 54.02 -0.95 -27.63
CA ALA A 28 55.11 -1.74 -28.21
C ALA A 28 54.79 -3.25 -28.22
N TRP A 29 54.08 -3.75 -27.20
CA TRP A 29 53.65 -5.15 -27.11
C TRP A 29 52.47 -5.47 -28.04
N LEU A 30 51.46 -4.59 -28.11
CA LEU A 30 50.26 -4.77 -28.95
C LEU A 30 50.53 -4.70 -30.46
N ALA A 31 51.51 -3.89 -30.87
CA ALA A 31 51.83 -3.64 -32.27
C ALA A 31 53.22 -4.16 -32.70
N GLY A 32 53.89 -4.95 -31.84
CA GLY A 32 55.27 -5.36 -32.04
C GLY A 32 55.55 -6.14 -33.34
N GLY A 33 54.58 -6.91 -33.85
CA GLY A 33 54.75 -7.67 -35.10
C GLY A 33 54.71 -6.81 -36.38
N ASP A 34 53.91 -5.75 -36.38
CA ASP A 34 53.68 -4.89 -37.57
C ASP A 34 54.60 -3.65 -37.57
N LEU A 35 55.09 -3.22 -36.41
CA LEU A 35 55.94 -2.03 -36.27
C LEU A 35 57.41 -2.24 -36.68
N ASP A 36 57.87 -3.48 -36.77
CA ASP A 36 59.26 -3.81 -37.12
C ASP A 36 59.52 -3.82 -38.64
N GLN A 37 58.46 -3.79 -39.46
CA GLN A 37 58.53 -3.71 -40.93
C GLN A 37 58.46 -2.27 -41.47
N LEU A 38 58.25 -1.27 -40.61
CA LEU A 38 58.05 0.14 -40.97
C LEU A 38 59.33 0.96 -40.85
N GLY A 39 59.47 2.01 -41.68
CA GLY A 39 60.59 2.94 -41.59
C GLY A 39 60.62 3.73 -40.26
N PRO A 40 61.77 4.29 -39.84
CA PRO A 40 61.91 4.97 -38.54
C PRO A 40 60.89 6.09 -38.29
N LYS A 41 60.50 6.79 -39.36
CA LYS A 41 59.52 7.88 -39.32
C LYS A 41 58.07 7.35 -39.22
N GLU A 42 57.71 6.37 -40.03
CA GLU A 42 56.37 5.75 -40.05
C GLU A 42 56.05 5.05 -38.72
N ARG A 43 57.05 4.44 -38.10
CA ARG A 43 56.94 3.82 -36.77
C ARG A 43 56.59 4.86 -35.68
N LEU A 44 57.24 6.03 -35.71
CA LEU A 44 56.95 7.11 -34.76
C LEU A 44 55.53 7.67 -34.96
N ASP A 45 55.11 7.85 -36.21
CA ASP A 45 53.77 8.33 -36.55
C ASP A 45 52.69 7.33 -36.10
N ALA A 46 52.87 6.02 -36.36
CA ALA A 46 51.95 4.97 -35.93
C ALA A 46 51.82 4.87 -34.39
N ILE A 47 52.94 4.92 -33.66
CA ILE A 47 52.93 4.92 -32.20
C ILE A 47 52.19 6.15 -31.65
N SER A 48 52.39 7.32 -32.26
CA SER A 48 51.70 8.54 -31.86
C SER A 48 50.18 8.46 -32.08
N ALA A 49 49.75 7.88 -33.22
CA ALA A 49 48.34 7.70 -33.55
C ALA A 49 47.64 6.72 -32.60
N ILE A 50 48.27 5.58 -32.29
CA ILE A 50 47.75 4.60 -31.33
C ILE A 50 47.66 5.23 -29.93
N ARG A 51 48.67 5.99 -29.49
CA ARG A 51 48.61 6.74 -28.23
C ARG A 51 47.44 7.74 -28.22
N GLY A 52 47.24 8.49 -29.30
CA GLY A 52 46.12 9.43 -29.42
C GLY A 52 44.75 8.74 -29.28
N GLN A 53 44.55 7.60 -29.95
CA GLN A 53 43.33 6.82 -29.84
C GLN A 53 43.13 6.26 -28.43
N LEU A 54 44.18 5.71 -27.81
CA LEU A 54 44.12 5.20 -26.44
C LEU A 54 43.79 6.30 -25.42
N THR A 55 44.36 7.50 -25.57
CA THR A 55 44.00 8.64 -24.71
C THR A 55 42.55 9.06 -24.87
N THR A 56 42.02 8.99 -26.09
CA THR A 56 40.61 9.28 -26.38
C THR A 56 39.70 8.25 -25.71
N VAL A 57 40.02 6.96 -25.84
CA VAL A 57 39.27 5.87 -25.20
C VAL A 57 39.32 5.99 -23.66
N LEU A 58 40.49 6.26 -23.09
CA LEU A 58 40.64 6.45 -21.64
C LEU A 58 39.82 7.66 -21.16
N SER A 59 39.84 8.77 -21.90
CA SER A 59 39.04 9.96 -21.59
C SER A 59 37.54 9.64 -21.61
N ALA A 60 37.08 8.84 -22.58
CA ALA A 60 35.70 8.37 -22.65
C ALA A 60 35.32 7.52 -21.42
N PHE A 61 36.21 6.64 -20.94
CA PHE A 61 35.98 5.86 -19.71
C PHE A 61 35.92 6.74 -18.46
N VAL A 62 36.76 7.78 -18.35
CA VAL A 62 36.70 8.72 -17.22
C VAL A 62 35.38 9.49 -17.22
N VAL A 63 34.92 9.97 -18.39
CA VAL A 63 33.62 10.64 -18.53
C VAL A 63 32.47 9.70 -18.17
N ALA A 64 32.48 8.47 -18.70
CA ALA A 64 31.47 7.46 -18.38
C ALA A 64 31.45 7.14 -16.88
N GLY A 65 32.62 6.97 -16.24
CA GLY A 65 32.75 6.77 -14.81
C GLY A 65 32.22 7.96 -13.99
N GLY A 66 32.49 9.20 -14.42
CA GLY A 66 31.95 10.42 -13.82
C GLY A 66 30.42 10.51 -13.91
N LEU A 67 29.84 10.13 -15.05
CA LEU A 67 28.39 10.07 -15.25
C LEU A 67 27.74 9.01 -14.35
N VAL A 68 28.33 7.81 -14.27
CA VAL A 68 27.87 6.74 -13.37
C VAL A 68 27.95 7.16 -11.90
N TYR A 69 29.06 7.79 -11.49
CA TYR A 69 29.20 8.33 -10.13
C TYR A 69 28.14 9.39 -9.82
N THR A 70 27.91 10.32 -10.76
CA THR A 70 26.91 11.39 -10.59
C THR A 70 25.50 10.82 -10.51
N ALA A 71 25.15 9.86 -11.36
CA ALA A 71 23.87 9.16 -11.32
C ALA A 71 23.66 8.41 -10.00
N ARG A 72 24.69 7.68 -9.53
CA ARG A 72 24.65 7.00 -8.22
C ARG A 72 24.51 7.97 -7.06
N LYS A 73 25.25 9.08 -7.08
CA LYS A 73 25.18 10.11 -6.04
C LYS A 73 23.79 10.76 -6.00
N PHE A 74 23.22 11.08 -7.15
CA PHE A 74 21.86 11.63 -7.22
C PHE A 74 20.81 10.66 -6.69
N ALA A 75 20.94 9.36 -7.00
CA ALA A 75 20.07 8.33 -6.43
C ALA A 75 20.18 8.26 -4.89
N LEU A 76 21.41 8.29 -4.36
CA LEU A 76 21.67 8.29 -2.91
C LEU A 76 21.09 9.54 -2.22
N ASP A 77 21.28 10.73 -2.81
CA ASP A 77 20.77 11.99 -2.25
C ASP A 77 19.23 12.01 -2.23
N ARG A 78 18.57 11.44 -3.25
CA ARG A 78 17.11 11.29 -3.29
C ARG A 78 16.59 10.35 -2.21
N ASP A 79 17.24 9.20 -2.01
CA ASP A 79 16.86 8.23 -0.97
C ASP A 79 17.03 8.81 0.44
N LYS A 80 18.07 9.63 0.64
CA LYS A 80 18.29 10.34 1.90
C LYS A 80 17.17 11.35 2.19
N GLN A 81 16.78 12.17 1.22
CA GLN A 81 15.71 13.16 1.39
C GLN A 81 14.37 12.51 1.76
N PHE A 82 14.05 11.35 1.18
CA PHE A 82 12.89 10.58 1.58
C PHE A 82 12.97 10.18 3.06
N THR A 83 14.08 9.57 3.46
CA THR A 83 14.29 9.07 4.83
C THR A 83 14.17 10.21 5.85
N ASP A 84 14.78 11.36 5.55
CA ASP A 84 14.74 12.53 6.43
C ASP A 84 13.31 13.09 6.57
N ARG A 85 12.56 13.20 5.47
CA ARG A 85 11.15 13.66 5.50
C ARG A 85 10.23 12.68 6.21
N PHE A 86 10.43 11.39 5.97
CA PHE A 86 9.66 10.33 6.60
C PHE A 86 9.89 10.32 8.11
N ASN A 87 11.15 10.36 8.57
CA ASN A 87 11.47 10.41 9.99
C ASN A 87 10.88 11.66 10.67
N ALA A 88 11.02 12.84 10.06
CA ALA A 88 10.42 14.06 10.60
C ALA A 88 8.88 13.97 10.71
N ALA A 89 8.23 13.34 9.74
CA ALA A 89 6.78 13.13 9.78
C ALA A 89 6.38 12.15 10.89
N VAL A 90 7.15 11.08 11.11
CA VAL A 90 6.95 10.12 12.21
C VAL A 90 7.19 10.79 13.57
N ASP A 91 8.21 11.63 13.71
CA ASP A 91 8.45 12.39 14.94
C ASP A 91 7.25 13.29 15.28
N HIS A 92 6.64 13.92 14.26
CA HIS A 92 5.40 14.67 14.45
C HIS A 92 4.23 13.81 14.90
N LEU A 93 4.13 12.53 14.49
CA LEU A 93 3.09 11.62 14.97
C LEU A 93 3.23 11.29 16.46
N GLY A 94 4.46 11.35 17.01
CA GLY A 94 4.72 11.16 18.44
C GLY A 94 4.40 12.38 19.30
N ALA A 95 4.03 13.52 18.71
CA ALA A 95 3.76 14.74 19.47
C ALA A 95 2.48 14.62 20.32
N ALA A 96 2.48 15.26 21.50
CA ALA A 96 1.30 15.32 22.36
C ALA A 96 0.15 16.14 21.73
N ASP A 97 0.48 17.16 20.92
CA ASP A 97 -0.48 18.04 20.26
C ASP A 97 -1.07 17.38 18.99
N ALA A 98 -2.40 17.28 18.93
CA ALA A 98 -3.13 16.71 17.80
C ALA A 98 -2.93 17.48 16.49
N THR A 99 -2.71 18.79 16.54
CA THR A 99 -2.43 19.63 15.36
C THR A 99 -1.07 19.29 14.76
N VAL A 100 -0.06 19.06 15.60
CA VAL A 100 1.27 18.64 15.15
C VAL A 100 1.21 17.25 14.52
N ARG A 101 0.49 16.30 15.15
CA ARG A 101 0.27 14.97 14.59
C ARG A 101 -0.44 15.04 13.24
N ALA A 102 -1.47 15.88 13.10
CA ALA A 102 -2.14 16.10 11.81
C ALA A 102 -1.18 16.66 10.74
N GLY A 103 -0.22 17.51 11.12
CA GLY A 103 0.87 17.94 10.24
C GLY A 103 1.77 16.79 9.80
N GLY A 104 2.13 15.88 10.72
CA GLY A 104 2.86 14.64 10.41
C GLY A 104 2.11 13.74 9.42
N VAL A 105 0.81 13.52 9.66
CA VAL A 105 -0.05 12.76 8.75
C VAL A 105 -0.08 13.37 7.35
N ARG A 106 -0.25 14.70 7.21
CA ARG A 106 -0.25 15.37 5.90
C ARG A 106 1.09 15.27 5.19
N ALA A 107 2.20 15.28 5.94
CA ALA A 107 3.52 15.06 5.37
C ALA A 107 3.66 13.62 4.85
N LEU A 108 3.20 12.62 5.62
CA LEU A 108 3.15 11.22 5.19
C LEU A 108 2.27 11.02 3.95
N ASP A 109 1.10 11.64 3.91
CA ASP A 109 0.20 11.62 2.77
C ASP A 109 0.90 12.11 1.50
N ARG A 110 1.55 13.29 1.57
CA ARG A 110 2.35 13.81 0.44
C ARG A 110 3.48 12.86 0.03
N ILE A 111 4.18 12.27 0.99
CA ILE A 111 5.25 11.28 0.72
C ILE A 111 4.69 10.05 -0.02
N MET A 112 3.48 9.61 0.34
CA MET A 112 2.80 8.48 -0.28
C MET A 112 2.48 8.70 -1.76
N PHE A 113 2.18 9.95 -2.14
CA PHE A 113 2.00 10.36 -3.53
C PHE A 113 3.34 10.51 -4.27
N ASP A 114 4.30 11.18 -3.66
CA ASP A 114 5.61 11.49 -4.27
C ASP A 114 6.47 10.22 -4.48
N SER A 115 6.29 9.19 -3.64
CA SER A 115 7.09 7.95 -3.69
C SER A 115 6.23 6.68 -3.68
N PRO A 116 5.81 6.17 -4.86
CA PRO A 116 5.02 4.94 -4.96
C PRO A 116 5.68 3.69 -4.38
N ARG A 117 7.02 3.63 -4.37
CA ARG A 117 7.77 2.49 -3.81
C ARG A 117 7.69 2.42 -2.28
N ASP A 118 7.47 3.55 -1.61
CA ASP A 118 7.48 3.67 -0.14
C ASP A 118 6.06 3.72 0.45
N ARG A 119 5.03 3.71 -0.40
CA ARG A 119 3.61 3.79 -0.02
C ARG A 119 3.20 2.74 1.00
N SER A 120 3.62 1.49 0.84
CA SER A 120 3.26 0.42 1.79
C SER A 120 3.72 0.76 3.20
N ARG A 121 4.96 1.24 3.35
CA ARG A 121 5.52 1.66 4.65
C ARG A 121 4.75 2.83 5.25
N VAL A 122 4.34 3.80 4.43
CA VAL A 122 3.51 4.93 4.89
C VAL A 122 2.13 4.45 5.36
N ARG A 123 1.44 3.61 4.57
CA ARG A 123 0.13 3.06 4.93
C ARG A 123 0.19 2.24 6.22
N GLU A 124 1.22 1.43 6.39
CA GLU A 124 1.47 0.67 7.62
C GLU A 124 1.67 1.60 8.81
N THR A 125 2.49 2.65 8.66
CA THR A 125 2.73 3.65 9.72
C THR A 125 1.45 4.38 10.13
N LEU A 126 0.61 4.79 9.15
CA LEU A 126 -0.68 5.43 9.42
C LEU A 126 -1.66 4.46 10.09
N THR A 127 -1.62 3.19 9.72
CA THR A 127 -2.43 2.13 10.32
C THR A 127 -2.04 1.88 11.78
N ASP A 128 -0.74 1.78 12.06
CA ASP A 128 -0.21 1.66 13.41
C ASP A 128 -0.55 2.90 14.25
N PHE A 129 -0.45 4.10 13.67
CA PHE A 129 -0.87 5.33 14.29
C PHE A 129 -2.35 5.29 14.73
N LEU A 130 -3.26 4.89 13.83
CA LEU A 130 -4.68 4.74 14.15
C LEU A 130 -4.91 3.71 15.26
N ARG A 131 -4.23 2.56 15.20
CA ARG A 131 -4.35 1.53 16.25
C ARG A 131 -3.87 2.01 17.61
N GLN A 132 -2.80 2.80 17.67
CA GLN A 132 -2.25 3.31 18.93
C GLN A 132 -3.08 4.45 19.53
N HIS A 133 -3.77 5.24 18.69
CA HIS A 133 -4.46 6.45 19.11
C HIS A 133 -5.98 6.36 19.11
N THR A 134 -6.56 5.19 18.83
CA THR A 134 -7.99 4.91 18.98
C THR A 134 -8.22 4.01 20.20
N SER A 135 -9.13 4.41 21.11
CA SER A 135 -9.34 3.74 22.39
C SER A 135 -10.83 3.54 22.69
N ALA A 136 -11.19 2.53 23.49
CA ALA A 136 -12.60 2.27 23.86
C ALA A 136 -13.21 3.41 24.68
N ALA A 137 -12.38 4.24 25.33
CA ALA A 137 -12.83 5.37 26.11
C ALA A 137 -13.29 6.55 25.23
N GLU A 138 -12.90 6.59 23.95
CA GLU A 138 -13.24 7.66 23.01
C GLU A 138 -13.82 7.08 21.70
N PRO A 139 -15.09 6.60 21.70
CA PRO A 139 -15.68 5.98 20.50
C PRO A 139 -15.73 6.92 19.29
N ASP A 140 -16.06 8.21 19.51
CA ASP A 140 -16.15 9.23 18.45
C ASP A 140 -14.81 9.96 18.17
N ALA A 141 -13.67 9.38 18.55
CA ALA A 141 -12.36 10.01 18.42
C ALA A 141 -12.07 10.45 16.97
N VAL A 142 -12.44 9.65 15.97
CA VAL A 142 -12.19 9.99 14.55
C VAL A 142 -13.05 11.16 14.07
N ARG A 143 -14.27 11.29 14.60
CA ARG A 143 -15.16 12.41 14.30
C ARG A 143 -14.66 13.71 14.93
N THR A 144 -13.99 13.66 16.07
CA THR A 144 -13.59 14.87 16.82
C THR A 144 -12.14 15.28 16.57
N ARG A 145 -11.23 14.33 16.34
CA ARG A 145 -9.79 14.58 16.26
C ARG A 145 -9.30 14.66 14.82
N GLY A 146 -8.72 15.81 14.47
CA GLY A 146 -8.28 16.12 13.10
C GLY A 146 -7.11 15.27 12.60
N ASP A 147 -6.25 14.78 13.49
CA ASP A 147 -5.14 13.87 13.17
C ASP A 147 -5.63 12.49 12.73
N LEU A 148 -6.57 11.90 13.50
CA LEU A 148 -7.18 10.61 13.16
C LEU A 148 -7.99 10.71 11.86
N ARG A 149 -8.77 11.77 11.71
CA ARG A 149 -9.52 12.03 10.47
C ARG A 149 -8.58 12.18 9.27
N ALA A 150 -7.48 12.90 9.42
CA ALA A 150 -6.48 13.04 8.36
C ALA A 150 -5.85 11.68 8.00
N ALA A 151 -5.59 10.83 8.99
CA ALA A 151 -4.97 9.52 8.75
C ALA A 151 -5.91 8.60 7.97
N VAL A 152 -7.20 8.60 8.32
CA VAL A 152 -8.23 7.89 7.55
C VAL A 152 -8.35 8.44 6.12
N SER A 153 -8.34 9.77 5.95
CA SER A 153 -8.42 10.40 4.62
C SER A 153 -7.22 10.02 3.74
N ALA A 154 -6.01 10.05 4.31
CA ALA A 154 -4.79 9.65 3.61
C ALA A 154 -4.85 8.18 3.16
N LEU A 155 -5.30 7.27 4.03
CA LEU A 155 -5.46 5.86 3.66
C LEU A 155 -6.50 5.65 2.54
N ARG A 156 -7.57 6.45 2.53
CA ARG A 156 -8.63 6.41 1.52
C ARG A 156 -8.19 6.97 0.17
N GLU A 157 -7.46 8.06 0.16
CA GLU A 157 -7.02 8.76 -1.06
C GLU A 157 -5.76 8.13 -1.68
N ALA A 158 -5.21 7.08 -1.04
CA ALA A 158 -4.09 6.33 -1.54
C ALA A 158 -4.35 5.81 -2.97
N PRO A 159 -3.53 6.17 -3.97
CA PRO A 159 -3.82 5.83 -5.35
C PRO A 159 -3.72 4.31 -5.57
N PRO A 160 -4.67 3.71 -6.30
CA PRO A 160 -4.77 2.26 -6.45
C PRO A 160 -3.54 1.68 -7.12
N ARG A 161 -2.98 0.59 -6.57
CA ARG A 161 -1.87 -0.16 -7.19
C ARG A 161 -2.41 -1.42 -7.85
N LYS A 162 -1.92 -1.73 -9.06
CA LYS A 162 -2.40 -2.86 -9.86
C LYS A 162 -1.92 -4.26 -9.40
N VAL A 163 -0.95 -4.38 -8.48
CA VAL A 163 -0.22 -5.68 -8.37
C VAL A 163 0.09 -6.15 -6.95
N GLU A 164 0.38 -5.29 -5.98
CA GLU A 164 0.78 -5.75 -4.63
C GLU A 164 0.34 -4.71 -3.59
N ASP A 165 -0.89 -4.81 -3.11
CA ASP A 165 -1.28 -4.13 -1.88
C ASP A 165 -0.94 -5.04 -0.71
N THR A 166 0.08 -4.63 0.05
CA THR A 166 0.41 -5.27 1.33
C THR A 166 -0.82 -5.22 2.22
N PRO A 167 -1.33 -6.36 2.72
CA PRO A 167 -2.45 -6.37 3.65
C PRO A 167 -2.18 -5.44 4.84
N LEU A 168 -3.14 -4.59 5.17
CA LEU A 168 -3.03 -3.72 6.34
C LEU A 168 -3.53 -4.43 7.59
N ASP A 169 -2.86 -4.18 8.72
CA ASP A 169 -3.24 -4.70 10.03
C ASP A 169 -3.97 -3.64 10.85
N LEU A 170 -5.29 -3.61 10.69
CA LEU A 170 -6.26 -2.74 11.36
C LEU A 170 -6.99 -3.46 12.50
N ARG A 171 -6.43 -4.54 13.05
CA ARG A 171 -7.09 -5.31 14.12
C ARG A 171 -7.37 -4.43 15.34
N GLY A 172 -8.61 -4.51 15.84
CA GLY A 172 -9.05 -3.78 17.02
C GLY A 172 -9.06 -2.26 16.88
N VAL A 173 -8.86 -1.72 15.67
CA VAL A 173 -8.94 -0.27 15.43
C VAL A 173 -10.36 0.21 15.72
N ARG A 174 -10.51 1.43 16.27
CA ARG A 174 -11.83 2.03 16.49
C ARG A 174 -12.03 3.22 15.58
N LEU A 175 -12.81 3.01 14.54
CA LEU A 175 -13.13 3.96 13.48
C LEU A 175 -14.65 4.19 13.42
N ALA A 176 -15.32 4.16 14.58
CA ALA A 176 -16.74 4.43 14.65
C ALA A 176 -17.06 5.80 14.03
N GLY A 177 -18.06 5.82 13.16
CA GLY A 177 -18.48 7.01 12.44
C GLY A 177 -17.51 7.55 11.38
N ALA A 178 -16.43 6.83 11.07
CA ALA A 178 -15.46 7.27 10.07
C ALA A 178 -16.02 7.18 8.65
N SER A 179 -15.59 8.09 7.77
CA SER A 179 -15.82 7.96 6.33
C SER A 179 -14.71 7.13 5.70
N LEU A 180 -15.05 5.91 5.33
CA LEU A 180 -14.21 4.91 4.66
C LEU A 180 -14.69 4.65 3.23
N THR A 181 -15.43 5.60 2.65
CA THR A 181 -16.03 5.50 1.32
C THR A 181 -14.95 5.22 0.27
N GLY A 182 -15.10 4.15 -0.50
CA GLY A 182 -14.15 3.76 -1.55
C GLY A 182 -12.78 3.30 -1.05
N ILE A 183 -12.59 3.08 0.25
CA ILE A 183 -11.28 2.66 0.77
C ILE A 183 -10.87 1.30 0.19
N ALA A 184 -9.59 1.17 -0.16
CA ALA A 184 -9.03 -0.07 -0.67
C ALA A 184 -8.29 -0.85 0.42
N LEU A 185 -8.93 -1.88 0.97
CA LEU A 185 -8.41 -2.77 2.01
C LEU A 185 -8.50 -4.27 1.62
N PRO A 186 -8.16 -4.67 0.38
CA PRO A 186 -8.18 -6.08 0.02
C PRO A 186 -7.21 -6.87 0.91
N HIS A 187 -7.57 -8.10 1.26
CA HIS A 187 -6.77 -9.01 2.08
C HIS A 187 -6.44 -8.52 3.50
N SER A 188 -6.91 -7.35 3.90
CA SER A 188 -6.51 -6.69 5.15
C SER A 188 -7.16 -7.34 6.37
N ARG A 189 -6.57 -7.11 7.54
CA ARG A 189 -7.04 -7.64 8.82
C ARG A 189 -7.73 -6.55 9.62
N LEU A 190 -9.03 -6.68 9.81
CA LEU A 190 -9.90 -5.85 10.63
C LEU A 190 -10.55 -6.68 11.75
N ASP A 191 -9.92 -7.79 12.17
CA ASP A 191 -10.43 -8.62 13.27
C ASP A 191 -10.73 -7.73 14.49
N GLN A 192 -11.94 -7.82 15.05
CA GLN A 192 -12.40 -7.03 16.20
C GLN A 192 -12.37 -5.50 16.02
N ALA A 193 -12.27 -4.99 14.79
CA ALA A 193 -12.38 -3.55 14.54
C ALA A 193 -13.77 -3.03 14.90
N ASP A 194 -13.84 -1.81 15.41
CA ASP A 194 -15.08 -1.07 15.61
C ASP A 194 -15.27 -0.09 14.45
N LEU A 195 -16.27 -0.38 13.63
CA LEU A 195 -16.70 0.33 12.43
C LEU A 195 -18.18 0.76 12.58
N THR A 196 -18.69 0.84 13.82
CA THR A 196 -20.06 1.26 14.14
C THR A 196 -20.37 2.60 13.48
N GLU A 197 -21.53 2.73 12.83
CA GLU A 197 -21.96 3.94 12.10
C GLU A 197 -20.97 4.46 11.03
N SER A 198 -19.97 3.67 10.63
CA SER A 198 -19.01 4.09 9.61
C SER A 198 -19.64 4.04 8.21
N ASN A 199 -19.10 4.83 7.29
CA ASN A 199 -19.50 4.78 5.89
C ASN A 199 -18.45 4.06 5.06
N LEU A 200 -18.74 2.82 4.69
CA LEU A 200 -17.94 1.91 3.85
C LEU A 200 -18.45 1.87 2.40
N THR A 201 -19.30 2.80 1.98
CA THR A 201 -19.89 2.79 0.62
C THR A 201 -18.80 2.66 -0.44
N ASP A 202 -18.99 1.74 -1.39
CA ASP A 202 -18.02 1.44 -2.47
C ASP A 202 -16.64 0.94 -2.00
N ALA A 203 -16.45 0.58 -0.73
CA ALA A 203 -15.17 0.07 -0.23
C ALA A 203 -14.80 -1.29 -0.84
N ASP A 204 -13.50 -1.55 -0.90
CA ASP A 204 -12.94 -2.85 -1.28
C ASP A 204 -12.38 -3.57 -0.06
N LEU A 205 -13.10 -4.60 0.37
CA LEU A 205 -12.76 -5.51 1.46
C LEU A 205 -12.67 -6.96 0.95
N ASP A 206 -12.35 -7.15 -0.33
CA ASP A 206 -12.21 -8.49 -0.91
C ASP A 206 -11.17 -9.31 -0.13
N SER A 207 -11.56 -10.52 0.28
CA SER A 207 -10.75 -11.44 1.07
C SER A 207 -10.21 -10.84 2.39
N ALA A 208 -10.80 -9.76 2.89
CA ALA A 208 -10.44 -9.20 4.18
C ALA A 208 -10.95 -10.09 5.33
N ARG A 209 -10.30 -9.96 6.50
CA ARG A 209 -10.71 -10.63 7.73
C ARG A 209 -11.34 -9.63 8.69
N LEU A 210 -12.62 -9.79 8.97
CA LEU A 210 -13.43 -8.96 9.86
C LEU A 210 -14.02 -9.81 11.00
N ASP A 211 -13.30 -10.86 11.44
CA ASP A 211 -13.80 -11.77 12.47
C ASP A 211 -14.06 -11.00 13.77
N GLY A 212 -15.29 -11.05 14.27
CA GLY A 212 -15.72 -10.32 15.46
C GLY A 212 -15.72 -8.78 15.33
N ALA A 213 -15.59 -8.23 14.13
CA ALA A 213 -15.71 -6.78 13.93
C ALA A 213 -17.14 -6.30 14.20
N THR A 214 -17.29 -5.05 14.64
CA THR A 214 -18.59 -4.39 14.86
C THR A 214 -18.83 -3.37 13.76
N LEU A 215 -19.90 -3.54 13.00
CA LEU A 215 -20.35 -2.70 11.90
C LEU A 215 -21.80 -2.24 12.12
N SER A 216 -22.27 -2.23 13.38
CA SER A 216 -23.64 -1.84 13.73
C SER A 216 -23.99 -0.49 13.13
N ASP A 217 -25.14 -0.42 12.47
CA ASP A 217 -25.66 0.79 11.81
C ASP A 217 -24.70 1.44 10.79
N ALA A 218 -23.69 0.71 10.31
CA ALA A 218 -22.79 1.19 9.27
C ALA A 218 -23.49 1.21 7.89
N VAL A 219 -23.01 2.08 7.00
CA VAL A 219 -23.43 2.12 5.59
C VAL A 219 -22.35 1.42 4.75
N ALA A 220 -22.60 0.17 4.40
CA ALA A 220 -21.72 -0.68 3.57
C ALA A 220 -22.31 -0.94 2.18
N ALA A 221 -23.13 -0.02 1.66
CA ALA A 221 -23.74 -0.13 0.34
C ALA A 221 -22.68 -0.29 -0.77
N ARG A 222 -22.90 -1.21 -1.71
CA ARG A 222 -21.99 -1.51 -2.83
C ARG A 222 -20.55 -1.88 -2.44
N THR A 223 -20.33 -2.29 -1.19
CA THR A 223 -19.02 -2.76 -0.73
C THR A 223 -18.69 -4.10 -1.36
N ARG A 224 -17.44 -4.29 -1.80
CA ARG A 224 -16.93 -5.60 -2.23
C ARG A 224 -16.34 -6.35 -1.04
N MET A 225 -16.91 -7.50 -0.71
CA MET A 225 -16.50 -8.39 0.39
C MET A 225 -16.40 -9.84 -0.11
N ARG A 226 -15.95 -10.04 -1.35
CA ARG A 226 -15.85 -11.39 -1.94
C ARG A 226 -14.84 -12.21 -1.17
N SER A 227 -15.23 -13.41 -0.75
CA SER A 227 -14.39 -14.31 0.07
C SER A 227 -13.92 -13.70 1.40
N ALA A 228 -14.56 -12.63 1.89
CA ALA A 228 -14.22 -12.04 3.18
C ALA A 228 -14.66 -12.96 4.34
N SER A 229 -13.90 -12.94 5.44
CA SER A 229 -14.30 -13.62 6.68
C SER A 229 -14.98 -12.62 7.59
N LEU A 230 -16.26 -12.82 7.89
CA LEU A 230 -17.09 -12.00 8.77
C LEU A 230 -17.62 -12.85 9.93
N ARG A 231 -16.86 -13.87 10.36
CA ARG A 231 -17.28 -14.81 11.39
C ARG A 231 -17.54 -14.06 12.69
N ARG A 232 -18.71 -14.27 13.28
CA ARG A 232 -19.12 -13.62 14.54
C ARG A 232 -19.09 -12.09 14.50
N ALA A 233 -19.07 -11.49 13.31
CA ALA A 233 -19.16 -10.04 13.16
C ALA A 233 -20.56 -9.55 13.56
N VAL A 234 -20.64 -8.33 14.08
CA VAL A 234 -21.89 -7.68 14.44
C VAL A 234 -22.24 -6.68 13.34
N LEU A 235 -23.22 -7.03 12.51
CA LEU A 235 -23.73 -6.26 11.36
C LEU A 235 -25.19 -5.84 11.57
N ALA A 236 -25.61 -5.71 12.84
CA ALA A 236 -26.98 -5.36 13.17
C ALA A 236 -27.32 -3.95 12.64
N GLY A 237 -28.42 -3.82 11.90
CA GLY A 237 -28.84 -2.55 11.30
C GLY A 237 -27.98 -2.06 10.12
N THR A 238 -26.93 -2.79 9.72
CA THR A 238 -26.04 -2.37 8.62
C THR A 238 -26.79 -2.31 7.29
N ASP A 239 -26.53 -1.27 6.49
CA ASP A 239 -26.98 -1.20 5.10
C ASP A 239 -25.95 -1.85 4.17
N LEU A 240 -26.28 -3.04 3.65
CA LEU A 240 -25.50 -3.82 2.69
C LEU A 240 -26.10 -3.77 1.29
N THR A 241 -26.94 -2.77 0.98
CA THR A 241 -27.64 -2.67 -0.31
C THR A 241 -26.65 -2.72 -1.47
N GLY A 242 -26.84 -3.69 -2.37
CA GLY A 242 -25.99 -3.90 -3.56
C GLY A 242 -24.55 -4.32 -3.26
N ALA A 243 -24.20 -4.70 -2.02
CA ALA A 243 -22.89 -5.22 -1.69
C ALA A 243 -22.64 -6.60 -2.35
N ASP A 244 -21.37 -6.92 -2.59
CA ASP A 244 -20.97 -8.24 -3.08
C ASP A 244 -20.34 -9.05 -1.94
N CYS A 245 -21.11 -9.98 -1.38
CA CYS A 245 -20.68 -10.91 -0.33
C CYS A 245 -20.49 -12.33 -0.88
N SER A 246 -20.23 -12.48 -2.19
CA SER A 246 -20.00 -13.80 -2.79
C SER A 246 -18.87 -14.54 -2.09
N LEU A 247 -19.07 -15.82 -1.76
CA LEU A 247 -18.10 -16.66 -1.03
C LEU A 247 -17.74 -16.17 0.37
N ALA A 248 -18.38 -15.12 0.91
CA ALA A 248 -18.09 -14.62 2.23
C ALA A 248 -18.50 -15.61 3.33
N ASP A 249 -17.74 -15.65 4.42
CA ASP A 249 -18.06 -16.47 5.58
C ASP A 249 -18.73 -15.62 6.67
N LEU A 250 -20.04 -15.76 6.81
CA LEU A 250 -20.87 -15.05 7.78
C LEU A 250 -21.28 -15.97 8.95
N THR A 251 -20.53 -17.05 9.18
CA THR A 251 -20.83 -18.01 10.25
C THR A 251 -20.93 -17.30 11.60
N GLU A 252 -22.03 -17.52 12.32
CA GLU A 252 -22.35 -16.89 13.61
C GLU A 252 -22.42 -15.35 13.59
N ALA A 253 -22.45 -14.70 12.41
CA ALA A 253 -22.60 -13.26 12.32
C ALA A 253 -24.01 -12.80 12.74
N ASP A 254 -24.11 -11.58 13.29
CA ASP A 254 -25.38 -10.94 13.64
C ASP A 254 -25.79 -9.94 12.57
N LEU A 255 -26.77 -10.29 11.74
CA LEU A 255 -27.32 -9.44 10.67
C LEU A 255 -28.74 -8.96 11.00
N ARG A 256 -29.12 -8.95 12.28
CA ARG A 256 -30.47 -8.55 12.69
C ARG A 256 -30.78 -7.14 12.20
N LEU A 257 -31.98 -6.97 11.64
CA LEU A 257 -32.44 -5.67 11.12
C LEU A 257 -31.57 -5.07 9.99
N ALA A 258 -30.58 -5.81 9.46
CA ALA A 258 -29.76 -5.34 8.36
C ALA A 258 -30.56 -5.25 7.05
N THR A 259 -30.10 -4.42 6.13
CA THR A 259 -30.67 -4.31 4.78
C THR A 259 -29.74 -4.99 3.79
N LEU A 260 -30.17 -6.12 3.20
CA LEU A 260 -29.44 -6.90 2.19
C LEU A 260 -30.16 -6.87 0.83
N ARG A 261 -30.73 -5.72 0.49
CA ARG A 261 -31.41 -5.56 -0.80
C ARG A 261 -30.41 -5.59 -1.94
N ASP A 262 -30.70 -6.38 -2.97
CA ASP A 262 -29.85 -6.55 -4.14
C ASP A 262 -28.41 -7.01 -3.81
N THR A 263 -28.16 -7.52 -2.59
CA THR A 263 -26.86 -8.02 -2.16
C THR A 263 -26.57 -9.36 -2.84
N VAL A 264 -25.34 -9.55 -3.33
CA VAL A 264 -24.91 -10.83 -3.90
C VAL A 264 -24.42 -11.74 -2.78
N LEU A 265 -25.07 -12.89 -2.60
CA LEU A 265 -24.78 -13.90 -1.56
C LEU A 265 -24.44 -15.27 -2.15
N THR A 266 -24.04 -15.30 -3.43
CA THR A 266 -23.64 -16.51 -4.15
C THR A 266 -22.56 -17.26 -3.36
N ASN A 267 -22.84 -18.50 -2.96
CA ASN A 267 -21.94 -19.36 -2.19
C ASN A 267 -21.47 -18.78 -0.84
N ALA A 268 -22.15 -17.78 -0.28
CA ALA A 268 -21.87 -17.28 1.06
C ALA A 268 -22.22 -18.34 2.13
N VAL A 269 -21.47 -18.38 3.22
CA VAL A 269 -21.70 -19.31 4.34
C VAL A 269 -22.54 -18.62 5.42
N LEU A 270 -23.80 -19.04 5.58
CA LEU A 270 -24.76 -18.44 6.52
C LEU A 270 -25.05 -19.32 7.75
N VAL A 271 -24.06 -20.09 8.22
CA VAL A 271 -24.25 -21.06 9.30
C VAL A 271 -24.45 -20.34 10.63
N ASN A 272 -25.58 -20.59 11.31
CA ASN A 272 -25.93 -19.95 12.58
C ASN A 272 -25.97 -18.40 12.53
N THR A 273 -25.99 -17.82 11.33
CA THR A 273 -26.12 -16.39 11.09
C THR A 273 -27.49 -15.91 11.53
N ASP A 274 -27.56 -14.77 12.23
CA ASP A 274 -28.81 -14.20 12.70
C ASP A 274 -29.39 -13.23 11.67
N LEU A 275 -30.43 -13.65 10.95
CA LEU A 275 -31.12 -12.89 9.91
C LEU A 275 -32.50 -12.39 10.36
N ARG A 276 -32.76 -12.34 11.67
CA ARG A 276 -34.09 -11.92 12.18
C ARG A 276 -34.36 -10.47 11.86
N GLY A 277 -35.50 -10.20 11.23
CA GLY A 277 -35.91 -8.87 10.78
C GLY A 277 -35.05 -8.27 9.66
N THR A 278 -34.18 -9.05 9.04
CA THR A 278 -33.35 -8.63 7.89
C THR A 278 -34.20 -8.46 6.63
N ASP A 279 -33.88 -7.48 5.80
CA ASP A 279 -34.48 -7.31 4.48
C ASP A 279 -33.61 -7.99 3.40
N LEU A 280 -33.96 -9.20 2.96
CA LEU A 280 -33.28 -9.92 1.87
C LEU A 280 -33.96 -9.70 0.51
N SER A 281 -34.86 -8.72 0.38
CA SER A 281 -35.60 -8.48 -0.86
C SER A 281 -34.64 -8.21 -2.02
N GLY A 282 -34.71 -9.00 -3.09
CA GLY A 282 -33.81 -8.83 -4.25
C GLY A 282 -32.41 -9.43 -4.06
N ALA A 283 -32.10 -10.07 -2.93
CA ALA A 283 -30.82 -10.74 -2.74
C ALA A 283 -30.55 -11.79 -3.85
N ILE A 284 -29.32 -11.80 -4.36
CA ILE A 284 -28.93 -12.56 -5.56
C ILE A 284 -28.08 -13.77 -5.17
N GLY A 285 -28.34 -14.93 -5.78
CA GLY A 285 -27.52 -16.14 -5.61
C GLY A 285 -27.71 -16.86 -4.27
N LEU A 286 -28.70 -16.46 -3.48
CA LEU A 286 -29.10 -17.13 -2.25
C LEU A 286 -29.88 -18.41 -2.55
N THR A 287 -29.68 -19.45 -1.76
CA THR A 287 -30.37 -20.75 -1.89
C THR A 287 -31.20 -21.06 -0.65
N ALA A 288 -32.24 -21.87 -0.81
CA ALA A 288 -33.05 -22.36 0.31
C ALA A 288 -32.20 -23.13 1.35
N GLU A 289 -31.13 -23.80 0.91
CA GLU A 289 -30.21 -24.50 1.82
C GLU A 289 -29.40 -23.54 2.70
N GLN A 290 -28.87 -22.45 2.12
CA GLN A 290 -28.16 -21.43 2.91
C GLN A 290 -29.09 -20.81 3.97
N ILE A 291 -30.34 -20.53 3.59
CA ILE A 291 -31.37 -19.96 4.49
C ILE A 291 -31.73 -20.91 5.63
N ARG A 292 -31.88 -22.22 5.37
CA ARG A 292 -32.22 -23.22 6.42
C ARG A 292 -31.19 -23.32 7.53
N ARG A 293 -29.94 -22.91 7.27
CA ARG A 293 -28.83 -22.93 8.25
C ARG A 293 -28.71 -21.64 9.06
N ALA A 294 -29.49 -20.61 8.71
CA ALA A 294 -29.55 -19.33 9.40
C ALA A 294 -30.74 -19.26 10.38
N LYS A 295 -30.72 -18.27 11.27
CA LYS A 295 -31.81 -17.98 12.21
C LYS A 295 -32.70 -16.89 11.62
N LEU A 296 -33.99 -17.12 11.57
CA LEU A 296 -34.98 -16.27 10.90
C LEU A 296 -36.15 -16.03 11.85
N ASP A 297 -36.90 -14.94 11.62
CA ASP A 297 -38.21 -14.71 12.24
C ASP A 297 -39.21 -14.25 11.19
N GLU A 298 -40.48 -14.08 11.57
CA GLU A 298 -41.56 -13.68 10.65
C GLU A 298 -41.36 -12.29 10.02
N ARG A 299 -40.44 -11.49 10.55
CA ARG A 299 -40.13 -10.15 10.06
C ARG A 299 -39.03 -10.16 8.99
N THR A 300 -38.33 -11.28 8.84
CA THR A 300 -37.33 -11.44 7.79
C THR A 300 -38.03 -11.43 6.42
N LYS A 301 -37.68 -10.45 5.57
CA LYS A 301 -38.24 -10.38 4.22
C LYS A 301 -37.41 -11.23 3.28
N MET A 302 -38.05 -12.14 2.55
CA MET A 302 -37.38 -13.09 1.67
C MET A 302 -37.20 -12.54 0.25
N PRO A 303 -36.16 -12.99 -0.50
CA PRO A 303 -36.06 -12.73 -1.92
C PRO A 303 -37.15 -13.47 -2.71
N ALA A 304 -37.45 -12.98 -3.91
CA ALA A 304 -38.40 -13.63 -4.81
C ALA A 304 -37.92 -15.05 -5.16
N GLY A 305 -38.85 -16.02 -5.14
CA GLY A 305 -38.57 -17.42 -5.49
C GLY A 305 -38.04 -18.28 -4.34
N ILE A 306 -37.88 -17.74 -3.13
CA ILE A 306 -37.57 -18.52 -1.92
C ILE A 306 -38.71 -18.35 -0.92
N ASP A 307 -39.41 -19.45 -0.63
CA ASP A 307 -40.47 -19.46 0.37
C ASP A 307 -39.93 -19.21 1.77
N HIS A 308 -40.72 -18.50 2.58
CA HIS A 308 -40.36 -18.23 3.97
C HIS A 308 -40.39 -19.54 4.78
N PRO A 309 -39.30 -19.98 5.44
CA PRO A 309 -39.29 -21.28 6.13
C PRO A 309 -40.32 -21.42 7.26
N LEU A 310 -40.78 -20.30 7.83
CA LEU A 310 -41.83 -20.29 8.86
C LEU A 310 -43.26 -20.20 8.31
N SER A 311 -43.48 -19.96 7.00
CA SER A 311 -44.84 -19.91 6.44
C SER A 311 -45.49 -21.30 6.28
N ALA A 312 -44.75 -22.37 6.53
CA ALA A 312 -45.21 -23.76 6.44
C ALA A 312 -45.62 -24.38 7.78
N ARG A 313 -45.74 -23.61 8.87
CA ARG A 313 -46.25 -24.12 10.15
C ARG A 313 -47.78 -24.06 10.19
N PRO A 314 -48.49 -25.19 10.33
CA PRO A 314 -49.94 -25.20 10.58
C PRO A 314 -50.29 -24.61 11.95
#